data_AF-A0A3D5NF43-F1
#
_entry.id   AF-A0A3D5NF43-F1
#
_cell.length_a   1.000
_cell.length_b   1.000
_cell.length_c   1.000
_cell.angle_alpha   90.00
_cell.angle_beta   90.00
_cell.angle_gamma   90.00
#
_symmetry.space_group_name_H-M   'P 1'
#
loop_
_entity.id
_entity.type
_entity.pdbx_description
1 polymer ?
#
loop_
_entity_poly.entity_id
_entity_poly.type
_entity_poly.pdbx_seq_one_letter_code
_entity_poly.pdbx_strand_id
1 'polypeptide(L)'
;EALTRARLAELNVSLRLYCSRNIGWMVADERRLKQALFILVTNVLRSAPEGSEVSVMARRRGEDIEISISLSDEAPQPMLFEGLRDGESPSARRALGMAMVRAVVEIHGGRVKISRDGREIACILPAGEESDL
;
A
#
# COMPACT_ATOMS: atom_id res chain seq x y z
N GLU A 1 9.39 12.34 -7.77
CA GLU A 1 9.35 12.86 -6.38
C GLU A 1 8.70 14.24 -6.20
N ALA A 2 8.50 15.07 -7.22
CA ALA A 2 7.82 16.38 -7.06
C ALA A 2 6.27 16.28 -6.96
N LEU A 3 5.67 15.29 -7.63
CA LEU A 3 4.21 15.18 -7.77
C LEU A 3 3.50 14.89 -6.44
N THR A 4 4.11 14.09 -5.56
CA THR A 4 3.51 13.72 -4.27
C THR A 4 3.46 14.90 -3.31
N ARG A 5 4.53 15.72 -3.24
CA ARG A 5 4.57 16.90 -2.35
C ARG A 5 3.59 17.99 -2.80
N ALA A 6 3.53 18.27 -4.10
CA ALA A 6 2.61 19.27 -4.64
C ALA A 6 1.13 18.88 -4.38
N ARG A 7 0.80 17.60 -4.51
CA ARG A 7 -0.56 17.11 -4.29
C ARG A 7 -0.97 17.06 -2.82
N LEU A 8 -0.06 16.75 -1.91
CA LEU A 8 -0.31 16.77 -0.46
C LEU A 8 -0.64 18.19 0.01
N ALA A 9 0.05 19.20 -0.54
CA ALA A 9 -0.19 20.61 -0.21
C ALA A 9 -1.55 21.12 -0.73
N GLU A 10 -2.02 20.64 -1.90
CA GLU A 10 -3.32 21.02 -2.46
C GLU A 10 -4.52 20.39 -1.73
N LEU A 11 -4.36 19.21 -1.13
CA LEU A 11 -5.45 18.44 -0.51
C LEU A 11 -5.48 18.52 1.01
N ASN A 12 -4.53 19.25 1.62
CA ASN A 12 -4.34 19.32 3.07
C ASN A 12 -4.26 17.94 3.73
N VAL A 13 -3.69 16.96 3.02
CA VAL A 13 -3.52 15.58 3.48
C VAL A 13 -2.10 15.40 3.97
N SER A 14 -1.93 14.78 5.13
CA SER A 14 -0.62 14.44 5.68
C SER A 14 -0.28 12.98 5.41
N LEU A 15 1.03 12.69 5.23
CA LEU A 15 1.54 11.33 5.06
C LEU A 15 2.45 10.98 6.25
N ARG A 16 2.08 9.99 7.05
CA ARG A 16 2.94 9.43 8.10
C ARG A 16 3.53 8.10 7.67
N LEU A 17 4.83 7.96 7.85
CA LEU A 17 5.58 6.76 7.49
C LEU A 17 6.18 6.13 8.74
N TYR A 18 5.78 4.90 9.00
CA TYR A 18 6.24 4.09 10.13
C TYR A 18 7.02 2.91 9.58
N CYS A 19 8.35 2.92 9.71
CA CYS A 19 9.19 1.81 9.31
C CYS A 19 10.04 1.39 10.51
N SER A 20 9.90 0.12 10.93
CA SER A 20 10.74 -0.41 12.01
C SER A 20 12.20 -0.49 11.53
N ARG A 21 13.15 -0.01 12.35
CA ARG A 21 14.58 -0.15 12.06
C ARG A 21 15.03 -1.61 11.93
N ASN A 22 14.30 -2.54 12.54
CA ASN A 22 14.60 -3.97 12.54
C ASN A 22 13.68 -4.75 11.58
N ILE A 23 13.18 -4.10 10.52
CA ILE A 23 12.30 -4.75 9.54
C ILE A 23 13.04 -5.82 8.71
N GLY A 24 14.37 -5.74 8.63
CA GLY A 24 15.20 -6.62 7.83
C GLY A 24 15.27 -6.17 6.37
N TRP A 25 15.50 -7.11 5.48
CA TRP A 25 15.58 -6.90 4.03
C TRP A 25 14.76 -7.96 3.32
N MET A 26 14.60 -7.81 2.01
CA MET A 26 13.87 -8.75 1.16
C MET A 26 14.44 -8.71 -0.25
N VAL A 27 14.29 -9.79 -1.00
CA VAL A 27 14.68 -9.85 -2.41
C VAL A 27 13.50 -9.41 -3.27
N ALA A 28 13.63 -8.26 -3.94
CA ALA A 28 12.64 -7.81 -4.92
C ALA A 28 13.23 -6.91 -6.01
N ASP A 29 12.53 -6.84 -7.14
CA ASP A 29 12.68 -5.78 -8.13
C ASP A 29 12.25 -4.45 -7.50
N GLU A 30 13.25 -3.70 -7.05
CA GLU A 30 13.09 -2.41 -6.39
C GLU A 30 12.21 -1.44 -7.20
N ARG A 31 12.37 -1.40 -8.52
CA ARG A 31 11.65 -0.47 -9.39
C ARG A 31 10.17 -0.83 -9.46
N ARG A 32 9.86 -2.12 -9.66
CA ARG A 32 8.49 -2.62 -9.70
C ARG A 32 7.80 -2.48 -8.34
N LEU A 33 8.49 -2.77 -7.25
CA LEU A 33 7.93 -2.63 -5.90
C LEU A 33 7.65 -1.17 -5.55
N LYS A 34 8.58 -0.25 -5.85
CA LYS A 34 8.35 1.19 -5.71
C LYS A 34 7.15 1.66 -6.51
N GLN A 35 7.00 1.16 -7.75
CA GLN A 35 5.84 1.47 -8.58
C GLN A 35 4.53 0.97 -7.97
N ALA A 36 4.50 -0.28 -7.47
CA ALA A 36 3.34 -0.85 -6.80
C ALA A 36 2.93 -0.01 -5.57
N LEU A 37 3.87 0.31 -4.69
CA LEU A 37 3.62 1.15 -3.52
C LEU A 37 3.12 2.55 -3.91
N PHE A 38 3.69 3.16 -4.96
CA PHE A 38 3.24 4.45 -5.47
C PHE A 38 1.80 4.40 -5.99
N ILE A 39 1.42 3.34 -6.71
CA ILE A 39 0.04 3.13 -7.17
C ILE A 39 -0.91 3.06 -5.97
N LEU A 40 -0.54 2.33 -4.92
CA LEU A 40 -1.38 2.20 -3.72
C LEU A 40 -1.54 3.53 -2.98
N VAL A 41 -0.43 4.22 -2.69
CA VAL A 41 -0.47 5.52 -1.98
C VAL A 41 -1.25 6.55 -2.78
N THR A 42 -1.06 6.63 -4.09
CA THR A 42 -1.80 7.58 -4.94
C THR A 42 -3.28 7.24 -5.06
N ASN A 43 -3.65 5.95 -4.99
CA ASN A 43 -5.05 5.55 -4.94
C ASN A 43 -5.70 6.00 -3.62
N VAL A 44 -5.02 5.79 -2.49
CA VAL A 44 -5.51 6.21 -1.17
C VAL A 44 -5.62 7.73 -1.09
N LEU A 45 -4.59 8.48 -1.50
CA LEU A 45 -4.60 9.95 -1.51
C LEU A 45 -5.72 10.55 -2.38
N ARG A 46 -6.13 9.86 -3.45
CA ARG A 46 -7.23 10.31 -4.33
C ARG A 46 -8.60 10.12 -3.68
N SER A 47 -8.74 9.08 -2.86
CA SER A 47 -9.99 8.72 -2.18
C SER A 47 -10.08 9.30 -0.77
N ALA A 48 -8.99 9.85 -0.25
CA ALA A 48 -8.92 10.45 1.08
C ALA A 48 -9.80 11.71 1.17
N PRO A 49 -10.65 11.84 2.20
CA PRO A 49 -11.29 13.10 2.54
C PRO A 49 -10.27 14.20 2.85
N GLU A 50 -10.65 15.46 2.63
CA GLU A 50 -9.81 16.61 2.99
C GLU A 50 -9.45 16.59 4.50
N GLY A 51 -8.20 16.94 4.82
CA GLY A 51 -7.72 16.94 6.21
C GLY A 51 -7.41 15.55 6.80
N SER A 52 -7.60 14.47 6.03
CA SER A 52 -7.24 13.13 6.47
C SER A 52 -5.72 12.94 6.53
N GLU A 53 -5.28 11.95 7.30
CA GLU A 53 -3.90 11.49 7.28
C GLU A 53 -3.82 10.10 6.67
N VAL A 54 -2.85 9.91 5.78
CA VAL A 54 -2.48 8.60 5.23
C VAL A 54 -1.31 8.03 6.03
N SER A 55 -1.47 6.83 6.55
CA SER A 55 -0.42 6.08 7.23
C SER A 55 0.14 5.01 6.30
N VAL A 56 1.46 4.95 6.19
CA VAL A 56 2.20 3.87 5.54
C VAL A 56 3.04 3.18 6.60
N MET A 57 2.76 1.91 6.87
CA MET A 57 3.44 1.14 7.91
C MET A 57 4.16 -0.05 7.31
N ALA A 58 5.43 -0.21 7.65
CA ALA A 58 6.26 -1.34 7.27
C ALA A 58 6.76 -2.06 8.54
N ARG A 59 6.43 -3.34 8.66
CA ARG A 59 6.80 -4.17 9.82
C ARG A 59 7.17 -5.59 9.44
N ARG A 60 8.09 -6.19 10.19
CA ARG A 60 8.39 -7.62 10.09
C ARG A 60 7.37 -8.44 10.89
N ARG A 61 6.89 -9.53 10.31
CA ARG A 61 5.97 -10.50 10.88
C ARG A 61 6.51 -11.91 10.64
N GLY A 62 7.42 -12.35 11.52
CA GLY A 62 8.13 -13.63 11.36
C GLY A 62 9.01 -13.61 10.11
N GLU A 63 8.68 -14.48 9.16
CA GLU A 63 9.35 -14.63 7.87
C GLU A 63 8.82 -13.67 6.80
N ASP A 64 7.81 -12.86 7.10
CA ASP A 64 7.24 -11.89 6.17
C ASP A 64 7.61 -10.44 6.55
N ILE A 65 7.74 -9.57 5.55
CA ILE A 65 7.65 -8.12 5.66
C ILE A 65 6.26 -7.70 5.17
N GLU A 66 5.53 -7.00 6.03
CA GLU A 66 4.22 -6.45 5.73
C GLU A 66 4.32 -4.93 5.57
N ILE A 67 3.91 -4.43 4.40
CA ILE A 67 3.78 -3.01 4.09
C ILE A 67 2.30 -2.70 3.94
N SER A 68 1.72 -1.97 4.89
CA SER A 68 0.32 -1.57 4.89
C SER A 68 0.13 -0.07 4.67
N ILE A 69 -0.99 0.28 4.03
CA ILE A 69 -1.40 1.65 3.73
C ILE A 69 -2.85 1.81 4.18
N SER A 70 -3.12 2.81 5.00
CA SER A 70 -4.45 3.10 5.56
C SER A 70 -4.66 4.61 5.76
N LEU A 71 -5.90 5.02 5.99
CA LEU A 71 -6.23 6.36 6.49
C LEU A 71 -6.34 6.34 8.02
N SER A 72 -5.86 7.37 8.70
CA SER A 72 -6.03 7.54 10.15
C SER A 72 -7.52 7.66 10.51
N ASP A 73 -7.95 7.02 11.59
CA ASP A 73 -9.34 7.06 12.05
C ASP A 73 -9.71 8.42 12.67
N GLU A 74 -10.68 9.10 12.04
CA GLU A 74 -11.69 9.97 12.68
C GLU A 74 -12.80 10.34 11.68
N ALA A 75 -12.52 10.33 10.37
CA ALA A 75 -13.55 10.50 9.34
C ALA A 75 -14.30 9.19 9.06
N PRO A 76 -15.63 9.18 8.83
CA PRO A 76 -16.33 8.03 8.26
C PRO A 76 -15.76 7.74 6.86
N GLN A 77 -14.87 6.75 6.80
CA GLN A 77 -14.10 6.47 5.58
C GLN A 77 -14.96 5.68 4.58
N PRO A 78 -15.08 6.12 3.32
CA PRO A 78 -15.60 5.26 2.27
C PRO A 78 -14.69 4.04 2.12
N MET A 79 -15.23 2.90 1.69
CA MET A 79 -14.41 1.72 1.39
C MET A 79 -13.41 2.06 0.27
N LEU A 80 -12.16 2.37 0.65
CA LEU A 80 -11.13 2.89 -0.28
C LEU A 80 -10.80 1.88 -1.38
N PHE A 81 -11.05 0.61 -1.09
CA PHE A 81 -10.79 -0.54 -1.95
C PHE A 81 -12.06 -1.32 -2.32
N GLU A 82 -13.24 -0.69 -2.26
CA GLU A 82 -14.49 -1.27 -2.77
C GLU A 82 -14.35 -1.61 -4.27
N GLY A 83 -14.81 -2.78 -4.67
CA GLY A 83 -14.61 -3.27 -6.04
C GLY A 83 -13.26 -3.97 -6.27
N LEU A 84 -12.37 -4.02 -5.29
CA LEU A 84 -11.06 -4.70 -5.40
C LEU A 84 -11.02 -6.03 -4.63
N ARG A 85 -12.16 -6.44 -4.06
CA ARG A 85 -12.37 -7.76 -3.46
C ARG A 85 -12.69 -8.76 -4.57
N ASP A 86 -12.36 -10.03 -4.34
CA ASP A 86 -12.73 -11.10 -5.27
C ASP A 86 -14.25 -11.12 -5.49
N GLY A 87 -14.69 -10.97 -6.74
CA GLY A 87 -16.10 -11.04 -7.15
C GLY A 87 -16.81 -9.70 -7.41
N GLU A 88 -16.15 -8.56 -7.21
CA GLU A 88 -16.72 -7.23 -7.53
C GLU A 88 -16.12 -6.65 -8.81
N SER A 89 -16.84 -5.71 -9.46
CA SER A 89 -16.41 -5.09 -10.73
C SER A 89 -15.84 -3.68 -10.48
N PRO A 90 -14.52 -3.50 -10.40
CA PRO A 90 -13.92 -2.19 -10.24
C PRO A 90 -14.00 -1.37 -11.53
N SER A 91 -13.95 -0.05 -11.43
CA SER A 91 -13.74 0.78 -12.62
C SER A 91 -12.43 0.40 -13.31
N ALA A 92 -12.39 0.41 -14.66
CA ALA A 92 -11.26 -0.10 -15.44
C ALA A 92 -9.90 0.46 -15.01
N ARG A 93 -9.83 1.73 -14.58
CA ARG A 93 -8.60 2.36 -14.11
C ARG A 93 -8.13 1.87 -12.73
N ARG A 94 -9.07 1.59 -11.81
CA ARG A 94 -8.75 1.01 -10.49
C ARG A 94 -8.37 -0.46 -10.60
N ALA A 95 -9.04 -1.19 -11.50
CA ALA A 95 -8.74 -2.58 -11.84
C ALA A 95 -7.28 -2.75 -12.31
N LEU A 96 -6.81 -1.86 -13.20
CA LEU A 96 -5.46 -1.91 -13.77
C LEU A 96 -4.36 -1.65 -12.72
N GLY A 97 -4.57 -0.67 -11.84
CA GLY A 97 -3.62 -0.36 -10.78
C GLY A 97 -3.44 -1.53 -9.81
N MET A 98 -4.54 -2.13 -9.37
CA MET A 98 -4.50 -3.26 -8.44
C MET A 98 -3.95 -4.54 -9.08
N ALA A 99 -4.31 -4.82 -10.34
CA ALA A 99 -3.74 -5.96 -11.08
C ALA A 99 -2.21 -5.87 -11.16
N MET A 100 -1.66 -4.67 -11.39
CA MET A 100 -0.22 -4.46 -11.38
C MET A 100 0.39 -4.69 -9.98
N VAL A 101 -0.21 -4.12 -8.94
CA VAL A 101 0.25 -4.32 -7.55
C VAL A 101 0.28 -5.80 -7.21
N ARG A 102 -0.81 -6.51 -7.50
CA ARG A 102 -0.95 -7.94 -7.25
C ARG A 102 0.10 -8.74 -8.01
N ALA A 103 0.26 -8.48 -9.32
CA ALA A 103 1.26 -9.18 -10.14
C ALA A 103 2.69 -8.96 -9.62
N VAL A 104 3.04 -7.73 -9.23
CA VAL A 104 4.35 -7.45 -8.63
C VAL A 104 4.51 -8.24 -7.33
N VAL A 105 3.55 -8.18 -6.42
CA VAL A 105 3.67 -8.85 -5.12
C VAL A 105 3.73 -10.36 -5.26
N GLU A 106 2.91 -10.96 -6.12
CA GLU A 106 2.87 -12.40 -6.37
C GLU A 106 4.15 -12.94 -7.02
N ILE A 107 4.74 -12.21 -7.97
CA ILE A 107 6.02 -12.60 -8.60
C ILE A 107 7.16 -12.65 -7.57
N HIS A 108 7.06 -11.87 -6.49
CA HIS A 108 8.02 -11.88 -5.38
C HIS A 108 7.63 -12.88 -4.28
N GLY A 109 6.73 -13.83 -4.54
CA GLY A 109 6.29 -14.83 -3.57
C GLY A 109 5.37 -14.29 -2.48
N GLY A 110 4.91 -13.04 -2.62
CA GLY A 110 4.06 -12.37 -1.67
C GLY A 110 2.57 -12.53 -1.96
N ARG A 111 1.77 -11.83 -1.15
CA ARG A 111 0.31 -11.72 -1.31
C ARG A 111 -0.18 -10.33 -0.91
N VAL A 112 -1.28 -9.90 -1.51
CA VAL A 112 -1.99 -8.67 -1.13
C VAL A 112 -3.19 -9.03 -0.26
N LYS A 113 -3.41 -8.29 0.83
CA LYS A 113 -4.60 -8.39 1.68
C LYS A 113 -5.31 -7.04 1.76
N ILE A 114 -6.63 -7.08 1.76
CA ILE A 114 -7.47 -5.92 2.03
C ILE A 114 -8.23 -6.20 3.33
N SER A 115 -8.26 -5.23 4.25
CA SER A 115 -8.97 -5.36 5.51
C SER A 115 -10.47 -5.56 5.28
N ARG A 116 -11.17 -6.12 6.27
CA ARG A 116 -12.59 -6.47 6.09
C ARG A 116 -13.48 -5.25 5.86
N ASP A 117 -13.12 -4.12 6.45
CA ASP A 117 -13.75 -2.81 6.31
C ASP A 117 -13.23 -2.00 5.11
N GLY A 118 -12.27 -2.53 4.33
CA GLY A 118 -11.74 -1.87 3.13
C GLY A 118 -10.94 -0.60 3.42
N ARG A 119 -10.44 -0.43 4.64
CA ARG A 119 -9.69 0.75 5.09
C ARG A 119 -8.17 0.58 5.01
N GLU A 120 -7.69 -0.66 4.98
CA GLU A 120 -6.28 -0.98 4.90
C GLU A 120 -6.03 -1.94 3.74
N ILE A 121 -4.95 -1.68 3.01
CA ILE A 121 -4.35 -2.65 2.08
C ILE A 121 -2.94 -2.97 2.56
N ALA A 122 -2.58 -4.26 2.52
CA ALA A 122 -1.28 -4.75 2.94
C ALA A 122 -0.64 -5.60 1.84
N CYS A 123 0.58 -5.26 1.45
CA CYS A 123 1.46 -6.11 0.68
C CYS A 123 2.32 -6.92 1.66
N ILE A 124 2.22 -8.24 1.59
CA ILE A 124 2.99 -9.16 2.43
C ILE A 124 3.99 -9.85 1.52
N LEU A 125 5.27 -9.68 1.80
CA LEU A 125 6.38 -10.18 1.00
C LEU A 125 7.32 -10.99 1.90
N PRO A 126 7.93 -12.08 1.41
CA PRO A 126 8.91 -12.82 2.19
C PRO A 126 10.10 -11.92 2.55
N ALA A 127 10.49 -11.97 3.83
CA ALA A 127 11.74 -11.40 4.31
C ALA A 127 12.90 -12.25 3.79
N GLY A 128 14.02 -11.60 3.50
CA GLY A 128 15.27 -12.29 3.21
C GLY A 128 15.82 -12.97 4.46
N GLU A 129 16.45 -14.12 4.24
CA GLU A 129 17.19 -14.84 5.26
C GLU A 129 18.65 -14.44 5.20
N GLU A 130 19.35 -14.33 6.33
CA GLU A 130 20.76 -13.91 6.39
C GLU A 130 21.70 -14.70 5.45
N SER A 131 21.27 -15.88 4.99
CA SER A 131 21.89 -16.71 3.96
C SER A 131 21.79 -16.23 2.51
N ASP A 132 20.90 -15.27 2.17
CA ASP A 132 20.83 -14.71 0.81
C ASP A 132 21.66 -13.42 0.62
N LEU A 133 22.52 -13.09 1.60
CA LEU A 133 23.59 -12.07 1.48
C LEU A 133 24.90 -12.70 0.98
#